data_AF-A0A496PP66-F1
#
_entry.id   AF-A0A496PP66-F1
#
_cell.length_a   1.000
_cell.length_b   1.000
_cell.length_c   1.000
_cell.angle_alpha   90.00
_cell.angle_beta   90.00
_cell.angle_gamma   90.00
#
_symmetry.space_group_name_H-M   'P 1'
#
loop_
_entity.id
_entity.type
_entity.pdbx_description
1 polymer ?
#
loop_
_entity_poly.entity_id
_entity_poly.type
_entity_poly.pdbx_seq_one_letter_code
_entity_poly.pdbx_strand_id
1 'polypeptide(L)'
;MDQLLPLQQILGTDKKNPVFTIYRDAKEQILHVYYACKLLEKVPDDKRHPGFKLLLARLSNAGVKAAVLERIFGVDHKTMKRWGSALTSGDPELLMRVLAGREVNRKLSLEIRSYIEIRFPTIYQETRYEYSKRIREEIERVSGKRISGETIQSLLKVLKEKERGKVDPIEPELEAKNGENHCDYLGPKDSKGREIEEVLPGNISLKCSEIHI
;
A
#
# COMPACT_ATOMS: atom_id res chain seq x y z
N MET A 1 -30.45 -15.94 13.67
CA MET A 1 -29.65 -16.07 14.90
C MET A 1 -28.22 -15.74 14.52
N ASP A 2 -27.70 -14.61 14.99
CA ASP A 2 -26.29 -14.28 14.80
C ASP A 2 -25.45 -15.31 15.57
N GLN A 3 -24.70 -16.13 14.85
CA GLN A 3 -23.69 -16.97 15.45
C GLN A 3 -22.59 -16.04 16.00
N LEU A 4 -22.58 -15.85 17.33
CA LEU A 4 -21.47 -15.23 18.05
C LEU A 4 -20.24 -16.11 17.83
N LEU A 5 -19.42 -15.77 16.83
CA LEU A 5 -18.10 -16.34 16.71
C LEU A 5 -17.30 -15.93 17.95
N PRO A 6 -16.50 -16.84 18.52
CA PRO A 6 -15.84 -16.59 19.78
C PRO A 6 -14.77 -15.51 19.62
N LEU A 7 -14.91 -14.44 20.40
CA LEU A 7 -13.85 -13.47 20.62
C LEU A 7 -12.63 -14.20 21.21
N GLN A 8 -11.49 -14.16 20.52
CA GLN A 8 -10.26 -14.78 21.01
C GLN A 8 -9.53 -13.82 21.95
N GLN A 9 -9.31 -14.21 23.21
CA GLN A 9 -8.48 -13.42 24.11
C GLN A 9 -7.02 -13.45 23.64
N ILE A 10 -6.45 -12.28 23.35
CA ILE A 10 -5.05 -12.15 22.89
C ILE A 10 -4.16 -11.52 23.96
N LEU A 11 -4.72 -10.66 24.83
CA LEU A 11 -4.03 -10.09 25.99
C LEU A 11 -4.92 -10.26 27.22
N GLY A 12 -4.40 -10.92 28.25
CA GLY A 12 -5.05 -11.05 29.55
C GLY A 12 -4.41 -10.17 30.62
N THR A 13 -4.97 -10.27 31.82
CA THR A 13 -4.42 -9.60 32.99
C THR A 13 -3.22 -10.34 33.56
N ASP A 14 -2.24 -9.61 34.08
CA ASP A 14 -1.11 -10.12 34.85
C ASP A 14 -0.65 -9.09 35.90
N LYS A 15 0.42 -9.37 36.65
CA LYS A 15 0.93 -8.45 37.69
C LYS A 15 1.33 -7.06 37.17
N LYS A 16 1.71 -6.95 35.90
CA LYS A 16 2.12 -5.71 35.22
C LYS A 16 1.01 -5.12 34.36
N ASN A 17 -0.03 -5.89 34.05
CA ASN A 17 -1.26 -5.48 33.39
C ASN A 17 -2.49 -5.96 34.19
N PRO A 18 -2.85 -5.32 35.30
CA PRO A 18 -3.92 -5.84 36.16
C PRO A 18 -5.33 -5.64 35.59
N VAL A 19 -5.50 -4.78 34.58
CA VAL A 19 -6.82 -4.24 34.21
C VAL A 19 -7.18 -4.35 32.73
N PHE A 20 -6.22 -4.41 31.81
CA PHE A 20 -6.55 -4.47 30.39
C PHE A 20 -6.71 -5.92 29.93
N THR A 21 -7.82 -6.21 29.26
CA THR A 21 -8.00 -7.45 28.51
C THR A 21 -8.33 -7.09 27.07
N ILE A 22 -7.69 -7.76 26.11
CA ILE A 22 -7.93 -7.51 24.68
C ILE A 22 -8.36 -8.81 24.02
N TYR A 23 -9.47 -8.72 23.30
CA TYR A 23 -9.99 -9.78 22.46
C TYR A 23 -9.88 -9.38 20.99
N ARG A 24 -9.60 -10.37 20.15
CA ARG A 24 -9.59 -10.24 18.70
C ARG A 24 -10.88 -10.84 18.14
N ASP A 25 -11.57 -10.03 17.35
CA ASP A 25 -12.62 -10.47 16.43
C ASP A 25 -11.99 -10.68 15.04
N ALA A 26 -11.78 -11.93 14.68
CA ALA A 26 -11.16 -12.28 13.39
C ALA A 26 -12.09 -12.05 12.20
N LYS A 27 -13.40 -11.96 12.39
CA LYS A 27 -14.35 -11.74 11.29
C LYS A 27 -14.37 -10.27 10.92
N GLU A 28 -14.57 -9.42 11.92
CA GLU A 28 -14.68 -7.98 11.72
C GLU A 28 -13.30 -7.29 11.64
N GLN A 29 -12.22 -8.03 11.96
CA GLN A 29 -10.85 -7.50 12.03
C GLN A 29 -10.76 -6.34 13.04
N ILE A 30 -11.36 -6.54 14.22
CA ILE A 30 -11.43 -5.55 15.30
C ILE A 30 -10.83 -6.13 16.58
N LEU A 31 -10.09 -5.30 17.30
CA LEU A 31 -9.66 -5.51 18.67
C LEU A 31 -10.67 -4.88 19.62
N HIS A 32 -11.26 -5.68 20.49
CA HIS A 32 -12.07 -5.21 21.61
C HIS A 32 -11.18 -5.04 22.83
N VAL A 33 -11.03 -3.80 23.27
CA VAL A 33 -10.22 -3.45 24.44
C VAL A 33 -11.15 -3.27 25.63
N TYR A 34 -10.94 -4.06 26.67
CA TYR A 34 -11.67 -3.98 27.92
C TYR A 34 -10.78 -3.39 29.01
N TYR A 35 -11.38 -2.54 29.84
CA TYR A 35 -10.82 -2.12 31.11
C TYR A 35 -11.64 -2.74 32.23
N ALA A 36 -10.98 -3.56 33.05
CA ALA A 36 -11.62 -4.53 33.94
C ALA A 36 -12.62 -5.40 33.13
N CYS A 37 -13.92 -5.21 33.35
CA CYS A 37 -14.98 -5.96 32.69
C CYS A 37 -15.83 -5.11 31.73
N LYS A 38 -15.44 -3.86 31.45
CA LYS A 38 -16.20 -2.96 30.59
C LYS A 38 -15.47 -2.71 29.28
N LEU A 39 -16.19 -2.79 28.17
CA LEU A 39 -15.67 -2.44 26.85
C LEU A 39 -15.26 -0.96 26.87
N LEU A 40 -13.98 -0.70 26.67
CA LEU A 40 -13.40 0.65 26.65
C LEU A 40 -13.40 1.22 25.23
N GLU A 41 -12.89 0.45 24.27
CA GLU A 41 -12.80 0.88 22.87
C GLU A 41 -12.78 -0.33 21.91
N LYS A 42 -13.16 -0.08 20.67
CA LYS A 42 -12.98 -1.00 19.53
C LYS A 42 -11.98 -0.38 18.57
N VAL A 43 -10.96 -1.13 18.19
CA VAL A 43 -9.85 -0.63 17.36
C VAL A 43 -9.64 -1.56 16.17
N PRO A 44 -9.46 -1.08 14.93
CA PRO A 44 -9.12 -1.94 13.81
C PRO A 44 -7.84 -2.74 14.07
N ASP A 45 -7.85 -4.04 13.77
CA ASP A 45 -6.67 -4.91 13.86
C ASP A 45 -5.76 -4.75 12.63
N ASP A 46 -5.38 -3.50 12.34
CA ASP A 46 -4.49 -3.14 11.24
C ASP A 46 -3.32 -2.33 11.76
N LYS A 47 -2.10 -2.87 11.60
CA LYS A 47 -0.84 -2.23 12.00
C LYS A 47 -0.58 -0.88 11.35
N ARG A 48 -1.23 -0.57 10.22
CA ARG A 48 -1.10 0.72 9.54
C ARG A 48 -2.05 1.76 10.12
N HIS A 49 -3.17 1.32 10.68
CA HIS A 49 -4.21 2.18 11.23
C HIS A 49 -3.70 2.98 12.44
N PRO A 50 -3.94 4.30 12.52
CA PRO A 50 -3.45 5.12 13.63
C PRO A 50 -4.02 4.67 14.98
N GLY A 51 -5.28 4.23 15.01
CA GLY A 51 -5.91 3.69 16.23
C GLY A 51 -5.15 2.50 16.82
N PHE A 52 -4.69 1.56 15.99
CA PHE A 52 -3.90 0.40 16.43
C PHE A 52 -2.57 0.84 17.04
N LYS A 53 -1.88 1.77 16.38
CA LYS A 53 -0.60 2.32 16.85
C LYS A 53 -0.76 3.05 18.19
N LEU A 54 -1.84 3.82 18.33
CA LEU A 54 -2.18 4.54 19.55
C LEU A 54 -2.55 3.58 20.70
N LEU A 55 -3.27 2.50 20.42
CA LEU A 55 -3.52 1.45 21.41
C LEU A 55 -2.21 0.88 21.95
N LEU A 56 -1.29 0.48 21.08
CA LEU A 56 0.01 -0.07 21.51
C LEU A 56 0.86 0.97 22.24
N ALA A 57 0.84 2.23 21.80
CA ALA A 57 1.50 3.33 22.49
C ALA A 57 0.99 3.47 23.94
N ARG A 58 -0.34 3.45 24.14
CA ARG A 58 -0.96 3.52 25.46
C ARG A 58 -0.61 2.32 26.33
N LEU A 59 -0.71 1.09 25.80
CA LEU A 59 -0.37 -0.12 26.56
C LEU A 59 1.11 -0.14 26.96
N SER A 60 2.00 0.26 26.06
CA SER A 60 3.43 0.40 26.36
C SER A 60 3.68 1.42 27.46
N ASN A 61 3.05 2.60 27.37
CA ASN A 61 3.18 3.65 28.40
C ASN A 61 2.55 3.24 29.74
N ALA A 62 1.50 2.42 29.72
CA ALA A 62 0.88 1.84 30.91
C ALA A 62 1.75 0.75 31.58
N GLY A 63 2.90 0.40 30.99
CA GLY A 63 3.85 -0.55 31.58
C GLY A 63 3.56 -2.01 31.28
N VAL A 64 2.67 -2.32 30.33
CA VAL A 64 2.46 -3.70 29.86
C VAL A 64 3.77 -4.24 29.29
N LYS A 65 4.11 -5.48 29.63
CA LYS A 65 5.43 -6.06 29.30
C LYS A 65 5.68 -6.07 27.79
N ALA A 66 6.74 -5.39 27.35
CA ALA A 66 7.06 -5.21 25.93
C ALA A 66 7.16 -6.54 25.16
N ALA A 67 7.82 -7.55 25.72
CA ALA A 67 7.95 -8.87 25.09
C ALA A 67 6.58 -9.56 24.83
N VAL A 68 5.59 -9.30 25.69
CA VAL A 68 4.23 -9.82 25.52
C VAL A 68 3.53 -9.10 24.37
N LEU A 69 3.63 -7.76 24.33
CA LEU A 69 3.09 -6.95 23.24
C LEU A 69 3.74 -7.29 21.89
N GLU A 70 5.08 -7.42 21.85
CA GLU A 70 5.83 -7.82 20.65
C GLU A 70 5.34 -9.18 20.14
N ARG A 71 5.18 -10.17 21.02
CA ARG A 71 4.71 -11.52 20.65
C ARG A 71 3.29 -11.50 20.10
N ILE A 72 2.38 -10.74 20.72
CA ILE A 72 0.96 -10.73 20.35
C ILE A 72 0.72 -9.92 19.06
N PHE A 73 1.31 -8.73 18.98
CA PHE A 73 1.02 -7.76 17.93
C PHE A 73 2.07 -7.73 16.83
N GLY A 74 3.23 -8.37 17.02
CA GLY A 74 4.31 -8.42 16.04
C GLY A 74 4.81 -7.02 15.68
N VAL A 75 4.96 -6.16 16.67
CA VAL A 75 5.53 -4.81 16.54
C VAL A 75 6.68 -4.69 17.53
N ASP A 76 7.85 -4.29 17.06
CA ASP A 76 9.06 -4.11 17.87
C ASP A 76 8.88 -3.05 18.98
N HIS A 77 9.47 -3.30 20.16
CA HIS A 77 9.33 -2.42 21.32
C HIS A 77 9.87 -1.01 21.07
N LYS A 78 10.92 -0.82 20.26
CA LYS A 78 11.43 0.52 19.96
C LYS A 78 10.40 1.31 19.16
N THR A 79 9.67 0.61 18.30
CA THR A 79 8.57 1.22 17.52
C THR A 79 7.42 1.63 18.43
N MET A 80 6.95 0.72 19.31
CA MET A 80 5.90 1.04 20.28
C MET A 80 6.31 2.15 21.24
N LYS A 81 7.55 2.12 21.73
CA LYS A 81 8.13 3.15 22.61
C LYS A 81 8.20 4.49 21.89
N ARG A 82 8.60 4.53 20.61
CA ARG A 82 8.61 5.76 19.81
C ARG A 82 7.22 6.36 19.66
N TRP A 83 6.20 5.54 19.40
CA TRP A 83 4.80 5.98 19.39
C TRP A 83 4.37 6.51 20.77
N GLY A 84 4.71 5.77 21.83
CA GLY A 84 4.43 6.14 23.22
C GLY A 84 5.04 7.48 23.62
N SER A 85 6.32 7.70 23.31
CA SER A 85 7.02 8.96 23.60
C SER A 85 6.44 10.14 22.82
N ALA A 86 6.09 9.94 21.54
CA ALA A 86 5.44 10.97 20.75
C ALA A 86 4.06 11.34 21.33
N LEU A 87 3.28 10.34 21.76
CA LEU A 87 1.97 10.55 22.38
C LEU A 87 2.06 11.36 23.68
N THR A 88 3.07 11.10 24.52
CA THR A 88 3.26 11.83 25.79
C THR A 88 3.90 13.20 25.64
N SER A 89 4.54 13.48 24.49
CA SER A 89 5.24 14.75 24.27
C SER A 89 4.32 15.96 24.19
N GLY A 90 3.02 15.75 23.89
CA GLY A 90 2.07 16.83 23.65
C GLY A 90 2.25 17.55 22.31
N ASP A 91 3.26 17.18 21.50
CA ASP A 91 3.52 17.73 20.18
C ASP A 91 2.68 16.98 19.11
N PRO A 92 1.63 17.59 18.54
CA PRO A 92 0.77 16.95 17.56
C PRO A 92 1.50 16.69 16.23
N GLU A 93 2.45 17.53 15.84
CA GLU A 93 3.19 17.40 14.59
C GLU A 93 4.16 16.22 14.65
N LEU A 94 4.84 16.08 15.79
CA LEU A 94 5.68 14.92 16.08
C LEU A 94 4.85 13.64 16.10
N LEU A 95 3.70 13.64 16.79
CA LEU A 95 2.81 12.48 16.85
C LEU A 95 2.37 12.04 15.44
N MET A 96 1.88 12.99 14.63
CA MET A 96 1.45 12.70 13.26
C MET A 96 2.59 12.14 12.41
N ARG A 97 3.78 12.74 12.49
CA ARG A 97 4.98 12.28 11.77
C ARG A 97 5.36 10.85 12.17
N VAL A 98 5.34 10.56 13.46
CA VAL A 98 5.73 9.27 14.02
C VAL A 98 4.71 8.17 13.69
N LEU A 99 3.41 8.49 13.73
CA LEU A 99 2.34 7.56 13.37
C LEU A 99 2.33 7.25 11.87
N ALA A 100 2.56 8.23 11.01
CA ALA A 100 2.65 8.01 9.57
C ALA A 100 3.93 7.25 9.15
N GLY A 101 4.97 7.25 10.00
CA GLY A 101 6.15 6.41 9.84
C GLY A 101 6.94 6.75 8.56
N ARG A 102 7.43 5.72 7.85
CA ARG A 102 8.21 5.91 6.61
C ARG A 102 7.36 6.46 5.45
N GLU A 103 6.04 6.48 5.57
CA GLU A 103 5.14 6.95 4.50
C GLU A 103 5.08 8.47 4.39
N VAL A 104 5.51 9.22 5.41
CA VAL A 104 5.57 10.69 5.40
C VAL A 104 6.49 11.22 4.28
N ASN A 105 7.55 10.47 3.97
CA ASN A 105 8.52 10.84 2.93
C ASN A 105 8.16 10.26 1.55
N ARG A 106 6.90 9.90 1.30
CA ARG A 106 6.47 9.60 -0.07
C ARG A 106 6.69 10.84 -0.93
N LYS A 107 7.53 10.71 -1.96
CA LYS A 107 7.74 11.75 -3.00
C LYS A 107 6.41 12.26 -3.58
N LEU A 108 5.36 11.44 -3.50
CA LEU A 108 3.99 11.76 -3.88
C LEU A 108 3.10 11.89 -2.64
N SER A 109 3.04 13.09 -2.04
CA SER A 109 2.16 13.37 -0.88
C SER A 109 0.68 13.32 -1.28
N LEU A 110 -0.21 13.20 -0.29
CA LEU A 110 -1.66 13.20 -0.53
C LEU A 110 -2.11 14.47 -1.28
N GLU A 111 -1.64 15.63 -0.84
CA GLU A 111 -1.91 16.93 -1.47
C GLU A 111 -1.54 16.93 -2.95
N ILE A 112 -0.36 16.41 -3.29
CA ILE A 112 0.10 16.34 -4.68
C ILE A 112 -0.74 15.35 -5.49
N ARG A 113 -1.14 14.22 -4.90
CA ARG A 113 -2.07 13.28 -5.57
C ARG A 113 -3.40 13.94 -5.88
N SER A 114 -4.01 14.57 -4.89
CA SER A 114 -5.29 15.27 -5.05
C SER A 114 -5.18 16.39 -6.09
N TYR A 115 -4.07 17.14 -6.09
CA TYR A 115 -3.81 18.16 -7.10
C TYR A 115 -3.74 17.56 -8.51
N ILE A 116 -3.00 16.46 -8.69
CA ILE A 116 -2.91 15.75 -9.98
C ILE A 116 -4.30 15.28 -10.42
N GLU A 117 -5.08 14.65 -9.54
CA GLU A 117 -6.41 14.14 -9.88
C GLU A 117 -7.36 15.23 -10.37
N ILE A 118 -7.31 16.42 -9.76
CA ILE A 118 -8.13 17.57 -10.14
C ILE A 118 -7.66 18.18 -11.47
N ARG A 119 -6.34 18.34 -11.66
CA ARG A 119 -5.78 19.03 -12.84
C ARG A 119 -5.63 18.14 -14.07
N PHE A 120 -5.53 16.82 -13.88
CA PHE A 120 -5.27 15.87 -14.95
C PHE A 120 -6.28 15.97 -16.10
N PRO A 121 -7.60 16.00 -15.88
CA PRO A 121 -8.57 16.07 -16.99
C PRO A 121 -8.35 17.29 -17.88
N THR A 122 -8.17 18.47 -17.27
CA THR A 122 -7.92 19.73 -17.97
C THR A 122 -6.62 19.67 -18.78
N ILE A 123 -5.51 19.28 -18.15
CA ILE A 123 -4.20 19.23 -18.80
C ILE A 123 -4.14 18.15 -19.89
N TYR A 124 -4.82 17.02 -19.66
CA TYR A 124 -4.87 15.90 -20.61
C TYR A 124 -5.67 16.24 -21.86
N GLN A 125 -6.75 17.04 -21.73
CA GLN A 125 -7.51 17.55 -22.86
C GLN A 125 -6.72 18.61 -23.64
N GLU A 126 -6.02 19.53 -22.96
CA GLU A 126 -5.21 20.56 -23.61
C GLU A 126 -3.94 20.02 -24.28
N THR A 127 -3.29 19.02 -23.68
CA THR A 127 -1.96 18.54 -24.10
C THR A 127 -1.80 17.02 -23.94
N ARG A 128 -2.39 16.24 -24.86
CA ARG A 128 -2.41 14.76 -24.84
C ARG A 128 -1.03 14.10 -24.79
N TYR A 129 0.01 14.72 -25.33
CA TYR A 129 1.38 14.16 -25.38
C TYR A 129 2.31 14.71 -24.29
N GLU A 130 2.08 15.95 -23.83
CA GLU A 130 2.96 16.63 -22.88
C GLU A 130 2.39 16.75 -21.46
N TYR A 131 1.20 16.19 -21.20
CA TYR A 131 0.53 16.27 -19.89
C TYR A 131 1.43 15.87 -18.72
N SER A 132 2.26 14.83 -18.86
CA SER A 132 3.18 14.38 -17.81
C SER A 132 4.27 15.41 -17.48
N LYS A 133 4.76 16.16 -18.48
CA LYS A 133 5.71 17.26 -18.28
C LYS A 133 5.01 18.45 -17.61
N ARG A 134 3.87 18.86 -18.16
CA ARG A 134 3.10 20.01 -17.66
C ARG A 134 2.61 19.83 -16.23
N ILE A 135 2.12 18.64 -15.88
CA ILE A 135 1.73 18.30 -14.51
C ILE A 135 2.93 18.41 -13.55
N ARG A 136 4.12 17.96 -13.94
CA ARG A 136 5.32 18.09 -13.09
C ARG A 136 5.74 19.53 -12.87
N GLU A 137 5.68 20.35 -13.92
CA GLU A 137 5.98 21.78 -13.83
C GLU A 137 4.97 22.52 -12.93
N GLU A 138 3.68 22.16 -13.02
CA GLU A 138 2.66 22.71 -12.12
C GLU A 138 2.88 22.28 -10.66
N ILE A 139 3.23 21.01 -10.41
CA ILE A 139 3.52 20.52 -9.06
C ILE A 139 4.74 21.23 -8.48
N GLU A 140 5.80 21.40 -9.26
CA GLU A 140 6.99 22.15 -8.82
C GLU A 140 6.62 23.59 -8.48
N ARG A 141 5.77 24.24 -9.28
CA ARG A 141 5.29 25.60 -9.04
C ARG A 141 4.44 25.74 -7.78
N VAL A 142 3.51 24.82 -7.54
CA VAL A 142 2.53 24.90 -6.43
C VAL A 142 3.09 24.37 -5.11
N SER A 143 3.87 23.30 -5.15
CA SER A 143 4.35 22.61 -3.94
C SER A 143 5.84 22.82 -3.66
N GLY A 144 6.59 23.46 -4.57
CA GLY A 144 8.03 23.64 -4.45
C GLY A 144 8.85 22.34 -4.56
N LYS A 145 8.20 21.21 -4.86
CA LYS A 145 8.82 19.87 -4.88
C LYS A 145 8.99 19.38 -6.31
N ARG A 146 10.21 18.97 -6.64
CA ARG A 146 10.51 18.26 -7.90
C ARG A 146 10.12 16.79 -7.79
N ILE A 147 9.31 16.32 -8.73
CA ILE A 147 8.89 14.92 -8.82
C ILE A 147 9.36 14.32 -10.15
N SER A 148 9.91 13.10 -10.07
CA SER A 148 10.30 12.33 -11.26
C SER A 148 9.06 11.83 -12.02
N GLY A 149 9.16 11.72 -13.36
CA GLY A 149 8.10 11.16 -14.20
C GLY A 149 7.66 9.75 -13.76
N GLU A 150 8.61 8.90 -13.37
CA GLU A 150 8.33 7.54 -12.87
C GLU A 150 7.45 7.56 -11.60
N THR A 151 7.62 8.57 -10.75
CA THR A 151 6.88 8.67 -9.47
C THR A 151 5.39 8.92 -9.68
N ILE A 152 5.02 9.61 -10.75
CA ILE A 152 3.62 9.93 -11.09
C ILE A 152 3.03 8.99 -12.14
N GLN A 153 3.86 8.23 -12.86
CA GLN A 153 3.43 7.43 -14.02
C GLN A 153 2.32 6.44 -13.70
N SER A 154 2.39 5.75 -12.56
CA SER A 154 1.36 4.80 -12.12
C SER A 154 0.01 5.48 -11.88
N LEU A 155 0.01 6.66 -11.25
CA LEU A 155 -1.20 7.45 -11.02
C LEU A 155 -1.78 7.98 -12.34
N LEU A 156 -0.93 8.51 -13.22
CA LEU A 156 -1.36 9.02 -14.52
C LEU A 156 -1.95 7.93 -15.42
N LYS A 157 -1.44 6.69 -15.35
CA LYS A 157 -2.00 5.55 -16.10
C LYS A 157 -3.46 5.28 -15.68
N VAL A 158 -3.72 5.22 -14.38
CA VAL A 158 -5.08 5.02 -13.84
C VAL A 158 -6.01 6.17 -14.26
N LEU A 159 -5.54 7.41 -14.18
CA LEU A 159 -6.35 8.56 -14.57
C LEU A 159 -6.64 8.61 -16.08
N LYS A 160 -5.68 8.21 -16.92
CA LYS A 160 -5.87 8.06 -18.36
C LYS A 160 -6.92 7.02 -18.71
N GLU A 161 -6.91 5.87 -18.02
CA GLU A 161 -7.92 4.82 -18.20
C GLU A 161 -9.32 5.33 -17.81
N LYS A 162 -9.43 6.10 -16.72
CA LYS A 162 -10.69 6.74 -16.30
C LYS A 162 -11.21 7.77 -17.30
N GLU A 163 -10.34 8.56 -17.92
CA GLU A 163 -10.75 9.57 -18.91
C GLU A 163 -11.09 8.94 -20.28
N ARG A 164 -10.45 7.84 -20.67
CA ARG A 164 -10.80 7.08 -21.88
C ARG A 164 -12.18 6.43 -21.79
N GLY A 165 -12.64 6.06 -20.60
CA GLY A 165 -13.99 5.54 -20.38
C GLY A 165 -15.10 6.60 -20.43
N LYS A 166 -14.78 7.89 -20.57
CA LYS A 166 -15.74 9.01 -20.59
C LYS A 166 -15.86 9.71 -21.95
N VAL A 167 -15.09 9.29 -22.94
CA VAL A 167 -14.99 9.98 -24.24
C VAL A 167 -15.37 8.99 -25.34
N ASP A 168 -16.57 9.16 -25.91
CA ASP A 168 -16.92 8.59 -27.22
C ASP A 168 -15.94 9.09 -28.29
N PRO A 169 -15.64 8.30 -29.35
CA PRO A 169 -14.55 8.62 -30.26
C PRO A 169 -14.85 9.86 -31.10
N ILE A 170 -14.03 10.89 -30.97
CA ILE A 170 -13.84 11.87 -32.05
C ILE A 170 -12.73 11.29 -32.93
N GLU A 171 -13.09 10.89 -34.14
CA GLU A 171 -12.16 10.51 -35.20
C GLU A 171 -11.23 11.70 -35.55
N PRO A 172 -9.94 11.44 -35.80
CA PRO A 172 -9.14 12.34 -36.60
C PRO A 172 -8.87 11.69 -37.96
N GLU A 173 -9.60 12.12 -38.99
CA GLU A 173 -9.03 12.19 -40.34
C GLU A 173 -8.14 13.44 -40.40
N LEU A 174 -6.85 13.26 -40.64
CA LEU A 174 -6.23 13.61 -41.92
C LEU A 174 -4.76 13.24 -41.92
N GLU A 175 -4.39 12.54 -43.01
CA GLU A 175 -3.06 12.07 -43.36
C GLU A 175 -2.06 13.22 -43.54
N ALA A 176 -0.80 12.95 -43.18
CA ALA A 176 0.35 13.50 -43.91
C ALA A 176 1.37 12.37 -44.09
N LYS A 177 1.51 11.91 -45.34
CA LYS A 177 2.48 10.93 -45.79
C LYS A 177 3.86 11.56 -46.00
N ASN A 178 4.85 10.67 -45.95
CA ASN A 178 6.18 10.66 -46.58
C ASN A 178 7.41 11.01 -45.71
N GLY A 179 8.32 10.03 -45.69
CA GLY A 179 9.69 10.12 -45.19
C GLY A 179 10.26 8.73 -44.85
N GLU A 180 10.52 7.90 -45.85
CA GLU A 180 11.22 6.61 -45.72
C GLU A 180 12.64 6.78 -45.14
N ASN A 181 13.06 5.85 -44.27
CA ASN A 181 14.23 5.00 -44.48
C ASN A 181 14.48 4.05 -43.28
N HIS A 182 14.29 2.75 -43.56
CA HIS A 182 15.26 1.66 -43.39
C HIS A 182 16.26 1.72 -42.21
N CYS A 183 16.14 0.79 -41.26
CA CYS A 183 17.30 0.11 -40.67
C CYS A 183 16.90 -1.24 -40.06
N ASP A 184 17.61 -2.27 -40.51
CA ASP A 184 17.44 -3.69 -40.21
C ASP A 184 17.65 -4.01 -38.73
N TYR A 185 16.96 -5.05 -38.24
CA TYR A 185 17.47 -5.83 -37.11
C TYR A 185 17.54 -7.30 -37.48
N LEU A 186 18.76 -7.73 -37.77
CA LEU A 186 19.17 -9.11 -37.98
C LEU A 186 18.98 -9.89 -36.66
N GLY A 187 18.15 -10.93 -36.71
CA GLY A 187 18.15 -11.96 -35.67
C GLY A 187 19.44 -12.78 -35.73
N PRO A 188 19.97 -13.25 -34.59
CA PRO A 188 21.16 -14.09 -34.59
C PRO A 188 20.86 -15.44 -35.27
N LYS A 189 21.64 -15.79 -36.29
CA LYS A 189 21.67 -17.13 -36.91
C LYS A 189 22.94 -17.85 -36.47
N ASP A 190 22.76 -19.03 -35.90
CA ASP A 190 23.86 -19.92 -35.58
C ASP A 190 24.27 -20.73 -36.81
N SER A 191 25.58 -20.82 -37.03
CA SER A 191 26.22 -21.37 -38.21
C SER A 191 26.28 -22.89 -38.18
N LYS A 192 25.25 -23.57 -38.71
CA LYS A 192 25.31 -24.88 -39.42
C LYS A 192 23.91 -25.38 -39.79
N GLY A 193 23.26 -24.66 -40.71
CA GLY A 193 21.90 -24.93 -41.19
C GLY A 193 21.57 -26.41 -41.43
N ARG A 194 20.65 -26.92 -40.61
CA ARG A 194 19.80 -28.08 -40.91
C ARG A 194 18.45 -27.84 -40.22
N GLU A 195 17.38 -27.92 -40.99
CA GLU A 195 16.00 -28.05 -40.50
C GLU A 195 15.87 -29.39 -39.75
N ILE A 196 15.24 -29.39 -38.59
CA ILE A 196 14.76 -30.63 -37.95
C ILE A 196 13.35 -30.38 -37.41
N GLU A 197 12.47 -31.29 -37.84
CA GLU A 197 11.06 -31.48 -37.50
C GLU A 197 10.76 -31.43 -36.00
N GLU A 198 9.55 -30.93 -35.69
CA GLU A 198 8.92 -31.07 -34.37
C GLU A 198 8.79 -32.55 -33.97
N VAL A 199 9.43 -32.92 -32.87
CA VAL A 199 9.16 -34.18 -32.15
C VAL A 199 8.69 -33.83 -30.74
N LEU A 200 7.39 -34.03 -30.50
CA LEU A 200 6.80 -34.07 -29.15
C LEU A 200 7.29 -35.32 -28.41
N PRO A 201 7.55 -35.24 -27.09
CA PRO A 201 7.36 -36.40 -26.22
C PRO A 201 6.40 -36.12 -25.06
N GLY A 202 5.60 -37.15 -24.79
CA GLY A 202 4.52 -37.15 -23.81
C GLY A 202 4.94 -37.25 -22.35
N ASN A 203 3.91 -37.10 -21.52
CA ASN A 203 3.68 -37.75 -20.22
C ASN A 203 4.86 -37.88 -19.24
N ILE A 204 4.86 -37.03 -18.22
CA ILE A 204 5.51 -37.33 -16.94
C ILE A 204 4.45 -37.29 -15.83
N SER A 205 4.23 -38.49 -15.30
CA SER A 205 3.44 -38.81 -14.11
C SER A 205 4.19 -38.36 -12.84
N LEU A 206 3.51 -37.62 -11.96
CA LEU A 206 3.99 -37.33 -10.61
C LEU A 206 3.16 -38.14 -9.61
N LYS A 207 3.79 -39.17 -9.03
CA LYS A 207 3.25 -39.98 -7.94
C LYS A 207 3.15 -39.14 -6.67
N CYS A 208 1.96 -39.09 -6.06
CA CYS A 208 1.79 -38.79 -4.64
C CYS A 208 2.23 -40.01 -3.83
N SER A 209 3.18 -39.81 -2.92
CA SER A 209 3.50 -40.78 -1.85
C SER A 209 2.72 -40.39 -0.60
N GLU A 210 1.91 -41.32 -0.12
CA GLU A 210 1.24 -41.32 1.19
C GLU A 210 2.28 -41.38 2.32
N ILE A 211 2.02 -40.65 3.41
CA ILE A 211 2.67 -40.88 4.72
C ILE A 211 1.54 -41.09 5.73
N HIS A 212 1.43 -42.31 6.23
CA HIS A 212 0.75 -42.68 7.47
C HIS A 212 1.77 -42.55 8.61
N ILE A 213 1.46 -41.76 9.64
CA ILE A 213 1.53 -42.10 11.08
C ILE A 213 0.44 -41.27 11.78
#